data_AF-A0A2G9GGK5-F1
#
_entry.id   AF-A0A2G9GGK5-F1
#
_cell.length_a   1.000
_cell.length_b   1.000
_cell.length_c   1.000
_cell.angle_alpha   90.00
_cell.angle_beta   90.00
_cell.angle_gamma   90.00
#
_symmetry.space_group_name_H-M   'P 1'
#
loop_
_entity.id
_entity.type
_entity.pdbx_description
1 polymer ?
#
loop_
_entity_poly.entity_id
_entity_poly.type
_entity_poly.pdbx_seq_one_letter_code
_entity_poly.pdbx_strand_id
1 'polypeptide(L)'
;MNDLVEINSSPPVVSSTPMTPYPDSIPKTPKSPFSRMMTPLASPMKKAMTYLEEVGHLTKLDPQDSWLPITESRNGNSYYAAFHTLSSGIGFQALLLPLAFTTLGWVWGSISLTLAFVWQLYTLWLLIQLHEAIPGTRYSRYLRLSIAAFGEKWGKILALFPTLYLAGGTCVSLIMMGGRTLKIFFHTVCGTTCDANSLSTIEWYIVFVCSAVILSQLPNLNSIAGVSLIGAITAVTYCTLTWALSVSKTRPLGVSYDPVRTTSDIGNICSVLNALGIIAFAFRGHNLVLEIQGTMPSSMKNPSSVPMWKGVKFSYLIIACCLFPMAIGGYWAYGNLVSP
;
A
#
# COMPACT_ATOMS: atom_id res chain seq x y z
N MET A 1 -18.66 1.75 42.67
CA MET A 1 -18.14 1.86 44.05
C MET A 1 -19.34 1.69 44.95
N ASN A 2 -19.25 0.70 45.85
CA ASN A 2 -20.29 0.12 46.73
C ASN A 2 -21.28 -0.80 45.97
N ASP A 3 -21.49 -2.08 46.31
CA ASP A 3 -21.31 -2.80 47.58
C ASP A 3 -20.84 -4.26 47.41
N LEU A 4 -20.31 -4.78 48.52
CA LEU A 4 -19.65 -6.06 48.76
C LEU A 4 -20.64 -7.17 49.18
N VAL A 5 -20.34 -8.40 48.72
CA VAL A 5 -20.27 -9.69 49.45
C VAL A 5 -21.47 -10.18 50.26
N GLU A 6 -21.97 -11.39 49.91
CA GLU A 6 -22.11 -12.47 50.90
C GLU A 6 -22.10 -13.87 50.26
N ILE A 7 -21.43 -14.80 50.94
CA ILE A 7 -21.13 -16.19 50.59
C ILE A 7 -21.90 -17.11 51.55
N ASN A 8 -22.48 -18.21 51.05
CA ASN A 8 -22.85 -19.41 51.80
C ASN A 8 -23.24 -20.50 50.77
N SER A 9 -23.03 -21.80 50.89
CA SER A 9 -22.12 -22.71 51.60
C SER A 9 -22.44 -24.13 51.04
N SER A 10 -21.43 -25.00 50.95
CA SER A 10 -21.35 -26.33 50.28
C SER A 10 -22.10 -27.49 51.03
N PRO A 11 -21.95 -28.83 50.74
CA PRO A 11 -21.54 -29.63 49.56
C PRO A 11 -22.48 -30.90 49.32
N PRO A 12 -22.02 -32.16 49.02
CA PRO A 12 -22.10 -32.84 47.70
C PRO A 12 -22.89 -34.18 47.71
N VAL A 13 -23.18 -34.79 46.54
CA VAL A 13 -23.50 -36.24 46.45
C VAL A 13 -22.93 -36.88 45.17
N VAL A 14 -22.22 -37.98 45.36
CA VAL A 14 -21.62 -38.92 44.39
C VAL A 14 -22.40 -40.22 44.42
N SER A 15 -22.66 -40.84 43.26
CA SER A 15 -22.73 -42.31 43.01
C SER A 15 -23.35 -42.55 41.62
N SER A 16 -23.11 -43.58 40.83
CA SER A 16 -22.15 -44.68 40.73
C SER A 16 -22.53 -45.41 39.42
N THR A 17 -21.54 -45.89 38.67
CA THR A 17 -21.71 -46.82 37.53
C THR A 17 -22.19 -48.21 37.98
N PRO A 18 -22.81 -48.98 37.06
CA PRO A 18 -22.32 -50.34 36.81
C PRO A 18 -22.21 -50.74 35.32
N MET A 19 -21.42 -51.80 35.10
CA MET A 19 -20.90 -52.37 33.84
C MET A 19 -21.77 -53.50 33.21
N THR A 20 -21.84 -53.52 31.87
CA THR A 20 -21.75 -54.68 30.90
C THR A 20 -22.85 -55.80 30.91
N PRO A 21 -22.96 -56.76 29.93
CA PRO A 21 -22.15 -57.07 28.72
C PRO A 21 -22.88 -57.55 27.39
N TYR A 22 -22.09 -57.73 26.30
CA TYR A 22 -22.21 -58.67 25.13
C TYR A 22 -23.18 -58.41 23.93
N PRO A 23 -23.02 -59.03 22.71
CA PRO A 23 -21.86 -59.53 21.91
C PRO A 23 -21.65 -58.91 20.49
N ASP A 24 -20.43 -59.09 19.98
CA ASP A 24 -19.99 -59.54 18.64
C ASP A 24 -20.83 -59.29 17.36
N SER A 25 -20.22 -58.64 16.36
CA SER A 25 -19.98 -59.26 15.03
C SER A 25 -19.20 -58.33 14.08
N ILE A 26 -17.91 -58.65 13.90
CA ILE A 26 -17.05 -58.15 12.82
C ILE A 26 -17.18 -59.14 11.65
N PRO A 27 -17.45 -58.71 10.39
CA PRO A 27 -17.21 -59.56 9.24
C PRO A 27 -15.70 -59.59 8.93
N LYS A 28 -15.09 -60.77 9.07
CA LYS A 28 -13.72 -61.05 8.64
C LYS A 28 -13.69 -61.15 7.11
N THR A 29 -12.99 -60.24 6.45
CA THR A 29 -12.55 -60.41 5.05
C THR A 29 -11.20 -61.17 5.01
N PRO A 30 -10.96 -62.01 4.00
CA PRO A 30 -9.85 -62.96 4.00
C PRO A 30 -8.51 -62.28 3.77
N LYS A 31 -7.50 -62.70 4.54
CA LYS A 31 -6.09 -62.28 4.37
C LYS A 31 -5.54 -62.86 3.06
N SER A 32 -5.18 -61.99 2.11
CA SER A 32 -4.32 -62.35 0.98
C SER A 32 -2.85 -62.28 1.43
N PRO A 33 -1.98 -63.25 1.06
CA PRO A 33 -0.60 -63.28 1.52
C PRO A 33 0.33 -62.67 0.47
N PHE A 34 0.08 -61.46 -0.04
CA PHE A 34 1.05 -60.78 -0.90
C PHE A 34 0.75 -59.27 -1.03
N SER A 35 1.42 -58.46 -0.22
CA SER A 35 1.86 -57.11 -0.59
C SER A 35 2.70 -56.51 0.53
N ARG A 36 3.94 -56.98 0.64
CA ARG A 36 5.00 -56.19 1.26
C ARG A 36 5.30 -55.06 0.28
N MET A 37 4.48 -54.02 0.27
CA MET A 37 4.72 -52.83 -0.53
C MET A 37 5.86 -52.07 0.14
N MET A 38 7.06 -52.29 -0.38
CA MET A 38 8.23 -51.44 -0.13
C MET A 38 7.80 -49.98 -0.26
N THR A 39 7.92 -49.22 0.82
CA THR A 39 7.97 -47.77 0.70
C THR A 39 9.10 -47.44 -0.28
N PRO A 40 8.88 -46.64 -1.32
CA PRO A 40 9.97 -46.25 -2.18
C PRO A 40 10.93 -45.45 -1.30
N LEU A 41 12.17 -45.93 -1.16
CA LEU A 41 13.28 -45.15 -0.65
C LEU A 41 13.34 -43.88 -1.50
N ALA A 42 12.76 -42.80 -1.00
CA ALA A 42 12.84 -41.50 -1.63
C ALA A 42 14.33 -41.21 -1.84
N SER A 43 14.72 -40.97 -3.09
CA SER A 43 16.12 -40.73 -3.43
C SER A 43 16.67 -39.60 -2.54
N PRO A 44 17.98 -39.59 -2.23
CA PRO A 44 18.59 -38.52 -1.46
C PRO A 44 18.22 -37.13 -2.02
N MET A 45 18.08 -37.02 -3.34
CA MET A 45 17.58 -35.83 -4.04
C MET A 45 16.14 -35.50 -3.70
N LYS A 46 15.22 -36.48 -3.69
CA LYS A 46 13.82 -36.25 -3.35
C LYS A 46 13.68 -35.85 -1.89
N LYS A 47 14.39 -36.51 -0.96
CA LYS A 47 14.45 -36.09 0.45
C LYS A 47 15.04 -34.70 0.61
N ALA A 48 16.15 -34.38 -0.07
CA ALA A 48 16.75 -33.04 -0.03
C ALA A 48 15.82 -31.99 -0.64
N MET A 49 15.04 -32.34 -1.67
CA MET A 49 14.05 -31.46 -2.26
C MET A 49 12.86 -31.25 -1.33
N THR A 50 12.36 -32.31 -0.67
CA THR A 50 11.32 -32.20 0.36
C THR A 50 11.85 -31.43 1.58
N TYR A 51 13.11 -31.60 1.96
CA TYR A 51 13.76 -30.84 3.04
C TYR A 51 13.96 -29.37 2.64
N LEU A 52 14.31 -29.07 1.39
CA LEU A 52 14.39 -27.70 0.87
C LEU A 52 13.01 -27.06 0.68
N GLU A 53 11.98 -27.86 0.42
CA GLU A 53 10.58 -27.45 0.34
C GLU A 53 10.04 -27.16 1.75
N GLU A 54 10.36 -28.01 2.73
CA GLU A 54 10.05 -27.83 4.15
C GLU A 54 10.84 -26.66 4.77
N VAL A 55 12.13 -26.52 4.46
CA VAL A 55 12.96 -25.37 4.84
C VAL A 55 12.56 -24.09 4.08
N GLY A 56 12.07 -24.22 2.85
CA GLY A 56 11.47 -23.11 2.09
C GLY A 56 10.16 -22.62 2.69
N HIS A 57 9.39 -23.52 3.31
CA HIS A 57 8.26 -23.19 4.17
C HIS A 57 8.68 -22.61 5.53
N LEU A 58 9.88 -22.95 6.03
CA LEU A 58 10.51 -22.37 7.22
C LEU A 58 11.19 -21.01 6.95
N THR A 59 10.63 -20.17 6.08
CA THR A 59 10.88 -18.73 6.22
C THR A 59 10.38 -18.37 7.61
N LYS A 60 11.29 -18.11 8.56
CA LYS A 60 10.95 -17.79 9.93
C LYS A 60 10.27 -16.43 9.92
N LEU A 61 8.95 -16.48 9.80
CA LEU A 61 8.10 -15.31 9.92
C LEU A 61 8.28 -14.77 11.35
N ASP A 62 8.50 -13.47 11.48
CA ASP A 62 8.36 -12.83 12.80
C ASP A 62 6.94 -13.18 13.30
N PRO A 63 6.79 -13.91 14.42
CA PRO A 63 5.49 -14.30 14.92
C PRO A 63 4.55 -13.10 15.06
N GLN A 64 5.11 -11.93 15.37
CA GLN A 64 4.38 -10.67 15.48
C GLN A 64 3.84 -10.18 14.12
N ASP A 65 4.55 -10.40 13.01
CA ASP A 65 4.09 -10.00 11.68
C ASP A 65 3.09 -11.00 11.08
N SER A 66 3.13 -12.27 11.50
CA SER A 66 2.24 -13.31 10.95
C SER A 66 0.77 -13.16 11.33
N TRP A 67 0.45 -12.50 12.45
CA TRP A 67 -0.94 -12.31 12.91
C TRP A 67 -1.50 -10.90 12.61
N LEU A 68 -0.68 -9.99 12.09
CA LEU A 68 -1.15 -8.64 11.78
C LEU A 68 -2.16 -8.69 10.63
N PRO A 69 -3.34 -8.04 10.75
CA PRO A 69 -4.40 -7.99 9.73
C PRO A 69 -3.88 -7.77 8.30
N ILE A 70 -2.89 -6.89 8.15
CA ILE A 70 -2.28 -6.53 6.86
C ILE A 70 -1.59 -7.73 6.18
N THR A 71 -0.91 -8.59 6.93
CA THR A 71 -0.02 -9.66 6.43
C THR A 71 -0.46 -11.08 6.80
N GLU A 72 -1.55 -11.23 7.55
CA GLU A 72 -2.13 -12.51 7.95
C GLU A 72 -2.50 -13.37 6.74
N SER A 73 -3.06 -12.76 5.70
CA SER A 73 -3.44 -13.47 4.48
C SER A 73 -2.35 -13.40 3.42
N ARG A 74 -1.81 -14.57 3.03
CA ARG A 74 -0.66 -14.71 2.10
C ARG A 74 -1.04 -15.18 0.69
N ASN A 75 -2.16 -14.69 0.17
CA ASN A 75 -2.69 -15.02 -1.17
C ASN A 75 -2.43 -13.92 -2.22
N GLY A 76 -1.52 -12.99 -1.92
CA GLY A 76 -1.17 -11.89 -2.82
C GLY A 76 -0.51 -12.38 -4.11
N ASN A 77 -0.70 -11.63 -5.19
CA ASN A 77 -0.14 -11.93 -6.51
C ASN A 77 0.26 -10.64 -7.24
N SER A 78 0.81 -10.75 -8.45
CA SER A 78 1.28 -9.60 -9.22
C SER A 78 0.19 -8.57 -9.55
N TYR A 79 -1.06 -9.00 -9.73
CA TYR A 79 -2.18 -8.08 -9.96
C TYR A 79 -2.53 -7.29 -8.70
N TYR A 80 -2.54 -7.96 -7.55
CA TYR A 80 -2.83 -7.28 -6.27
C TYR A 80 -1.74 -6.27 -5.95
N ALA A 81 -0.46 -6.65 -6.15
CA ALA A 81 0.63 -5.69 -6.08
C ALA A 81 0.42 -4.52 -7.04
N ALA A 82 0.00 -4.80 -8.27
CA ALA A 82 -0.22 -3.74 -9.22
C ALA A 82 -1.30 -2.73 -8.77
N PHE A 83 -2.43 -3.24 -8.28
CA PHE A 83 -3.55 -2.39 -7.80
C PHE A 83 -3.17 -1.60 -6.55
N HIS A 84 -2.48 -2.22 -5.60
CA HIS A 84 -2.00 -1.55 -4.40
C HIS A 84 -0.93 -0.50 -4.73
N THR A 85 0.01 -0.80 -5.62
CA THR A 85 1.03 0.16 -6.06
C THR A 85 0.41 1.31 -6.85
N LEU A 86 -0.59 1.06 -7.70
CA LEU A 86 -1.30 2.14 -8.42
C LEU A 86 -2.10 3.03 -7.47
N SER A 87 -2.93 2.43 -6.62
CA SER A 87 -3.77 3.16 -5.68
C SER A 87 -2.98 3.93 -4.64
N SER A 88 -1.82 3.40 -4.22
CA SER A 88 -0.93 4.13 -3.30
C SER A 88 0.00 5.09 -4.00
N GLY A 89 0.31 4.88 -5.29
CA GLY A 89 1.28 5.66 -6.07
C GLY A 89 0.68 6.90 -6.75
N ILE A 90 -0.58 6.85 -7.18
CA ILE A 90 -1.28 8.00 -7.80
C ILE A 90 -2.15 8.69 -6.76
N GLY A 91 -1.82 9.93 -6.42
CA GLY A 91 -2.58 10.75 -5.46
C GLY A 91 -2.80 12.18 -5.95
N PHE A 92 -3.54 12.96 -5.18
CA PHE A 92 -3.84 14.38 -5.50
C PHE A 92 -2.58 15.22 -5.71
N GLN A 93 -1.44 14.80 -5.12
CA GLN A 93 -0.13 15.43 -5.29
C GLN A 93 0.30 15.50 -6.76
N ALA A 94 -0.11 14.54 -7.58
CA ALA A 94 0.14 14.54 -9.01
C ALA A 94 -0.36 15.83 -9.68
N LEU A 95 -1.49 16.38 -9.21
CA LEU A 95 -2.11 17.58 -9.74
C LEU A 95 -1.25 18.84 -9.54
N LEU A 96 -0.27 18.79 -8.63
CA LEU A 96 0.68 19.87 -8.39
C LEU A 96 1.88 19.82 -9.35
N LEU A 97 2.08 18.74 -10.10
CA LEU A 97 3.24 18.61 -11.00
C LEU A 97 3.38 19.76 -12.02
N PRO A 98 2.30 20.26 -12.66
CA PRO A 98 2.40 21.43 -13.52
C PRO A 98 2.92 22.68 -12.80
N LEU A 99 2.61 22.84 -11.52
CA LEU A 99 3.06 23.98 -10.71
C LEU A 99 4.58 23.95 -10.51
N ALA A 100 5.19 22.78 -10.38
CA ALA A 100 6.65 22.69 -10.31
C ALA A 100 7.33 23.18 -11.60
N PHE A 101 6.69 22.98 -12.75
CA PHE A 101 7.22 23.39 -14.05
C PHE A 101 7.14 24.91 -14.27
N THR A 102 6.28 25.65 -13.56
CA THR A 102 6.26 27.12 -13.67
C THR A 102 7.56 27.74 -13.17
N THR A 103 8.16 27.16 -12.13
CA THR A 103 9.44 27.62 -11.58
C THR A 103 10.65 27.00 -12.28
N LEU A 104 10.62 25.69 -12.57
CA LEU A 104 11.76 24.99 -13.16
C LEU A 104 11.85 25.21 -14.69
N GLY A 105 10.74 25.53 -15.33
CA GLY A 105 10.61 25.54 -16.79
C GLY A 105 10.64 24.14 -17.39
N TRP A 106 10.57 24.07 -18.73
CA TRP A 106 10.53 22.82 -19.48
C TRP A 106 11.71 21.90 -19.20
N VAL A 107 12.94 22.42 -19.36
CA VAL A 107 14.15 21.61 -19.34
C VAL A 107 14.39 21.03 -17.95
N TRP A 108 14.49 21.89 -16.93
CA TRP A 108 14.76 21.43 -15.58
C TRP A 108 13.57 20.69 -14.96
N GLY A 109 12.33 21.09 -15.29
CA GLY A 109 11.14 20.34 -14.86
C GLY A 109 11.15 18.90 -15.38
N SER A 110 11.39 18.70 -16.67
CA SER A 110 11.47 17.37 -17.29
C SER A 110 12.65 16.54 -16.76
N ILE A 111 13.83 17.15 -16.59
CA ILE A 111 14.99 16.46 -16.02
C ILE A 111 14.71 16.02 -14.59
N SER A 112 14.24 16.93 -13.73
CA SER A 112 13.94 16.63 -12.32
C SER A 112 12.84 15.57 -12.18
N LEU A 113 11.77 15.65 -12.97
CA LEU A 113 10.70 14.64 -12.96
C LEU A 113 11.23 13.27 -13.39
N THR A 114 12.05 13.20 -14.44
CA THR A 114 12.63 11.95 -14.93
C THR A 114 13.60 11.34 -13.93
N LEU A 115 14.49 12.15 -13.35
CA LEU A 115 15.43 11.71 -12.32
C LEU A 115 14.70 11.18 -11.09
N ALA A 116 13.67 11.89 -10.61
CA ALA A 116 12.85 11.45 -9.49
C ALA A 116 12.11 10.13 -9.80
N PHE A 117 11.57 9.97 -11.02
CA PHE A 117 10.93 8.73 -11.44
C PHE A 117 11.89 7.54 -11.49
N VAL A 118 13.08 7.72 -12.07
CA VAL A 118 14.12 6.68 -12.13
C VAL A 118 14.61 6.33 -10.73
N TRP A 119 14.86 7.33 -9.89
CA TRP A 119 15.26 7.15 -8.49
C TRP A 119 14.21 6.38 -7.69
N GLN A 120 12.93 6.71 -7.87
CA GLN A 120 11.80 6.00 -7.27
C GLN A 120 11.78 4.52 -7.68
N LEU A 121 11.90 4.23 -8.98
CA LEU A 121 11.93 2.85 -9.48
C LEU A 121 13.13 2.06 -8.93
N TYR A 122 14.30 2.68 -8.89
CA TYR A 122 15.51 2.06 -8.37
C TYR A 122 15.38 1.73 -6.89
N THR A 123 14.91 2.67 -6.08
CA THR A 123 14.72 2.46 -4.63
C THR A 123 13.63 1.44 -4.32
N LEU A 124 12.57 1.35 -5.14
CA LEU A 124 11.60 0.27 -5.02
C LEU A 124 12.20 -1.09 -5.36
N TRP A 125 12.99 -1.17 -6.42
CA TRP A 125 13.70 -2.40 -6.75
C TRP A 125 14.58 -2.86 -5.60
N LEU A 126 15.34 -1.95 -4.98
CA LEU A 126 16.15 -2.24 -3.80
C LEU A 126 15.30 -2.83 -2.66
N LEU A 127 14.18 -2.19 -2.30
CA LEU A 127 13.30 -2.69 -1.24
C LEU A 127 12.77 -4.10 -1.54
N ILE A 128 12.41 -4.37 -2.79
CA ILE A 128 11.89 -5.67 -3.20
C ILE A 128 12.94 -6.78 -3.07
N GLN A 129 14.19 -6.50 -3.43
CA GLN A 129 15.29 -7.46 -3.27
C GLN A 129 15.67 -7.63 -1.79
N LEU A 130 15.61 -6.55 -1.01
CA LEU A 130 15.98 -6.56 0.40
C LEU A 130 14.95 -7.28 1.29
N HIS A 131 13.70 -7.44 0.84
CA HIS A 131 12.63 -8.09 1.59
C HIS A 131 12.98 -9.51 2.06
N GLU A 132 13.73 -10.26 1.26
CA GLU A 132 14.15 -11.65 1.52
C GLU A 132 15.67 -11.82 1.30
N ALA A 133 16.47 -10.77 1.55
CA ALA A 133 17.91 -10.79 1.29
C ALA A 133 18.69 -11.81 2.15
N ILE A 134 18.15 -12.18 3.31
CA ILE A 134 18.74 -13.20 4.19
C ILE A 134 17.87 -14.47 4.10
N PRO A 135 18.46 -15.62 3.73
CA PRO A 135 17.71 -16.88 3.67
C PRO A 135 16.95 -17.15 4.97
N GLY A 136 15.67 -17.48 4.84
CA GLY A 136 14.80 -17.78 5.99
C GLY A 136 14.30 -16.56 6.78
N THR A 137 14.66 -15.32 6.40
CA THR A 137 14.16 -14.11 7.05
C THR A 137 13.38 -13.25 6.06
N ARG A 138 12.25 -12.70 6.50
CA ARG A 138 11.39 -11.83 5.69
C ARG A 138 11.13 -10.50 6.39
N TYR A 139 11.53 -9.41 5.76
CA TYR A 139 11.34 -8.05 6.29
C TYR A 139 10.08 -7.40 5.69
N SER A 140 8.92 -7.76 6.23
CA SER A 140 7.63 -7.24 5.73
C SER A 140 7.35 -5.79 6.14
N ARG A 141 8.16 -5.23 7.04
CA ARG A 141 8.02 -3.85 7.55
C ARG A 141 9.29 -3.05 7.27
N TYR A 142 9.11 -1.82 6.81
CA TYR A 142 10.22 -0.90 6.55
C TYR A 142 11.09 -0.67 7.78
N LEU A 143 10.47 -0.53 8.97
CA LEU A 143 11.18 -0.39 10.24
C LEU A 143 12.08 -1.60 10.55
N ARG A 144 11.60 -2.82 10.31
CA ARG A 144 12.38 -4.05 10.55
C ARG A 144 13.56 -4.15 9.60
N LEU A 145 13.34 -3.85 8.32
CA LEU A 145 14.42 -3.81 7.33
C LEU A 145 15.49 -2.76 7.72
N SER A 146 15.05 -1.57 8.14
CA SER A 146 15.96 -0.51 8.58
C SER A 146 16.78 -0.90 9.81
N ILE A 147 16.16 -1.55 10.80
CA ILE A 147 16.87 -2.08 11.98
C ILE A 147 17.90 -3.13 11.59
N ALA A 148 17.58 -4.02 10.64
CA ALA A 148 18.52 -5.01 10.14
C ALA A 148 19.71 -4.38 9.38
N ALA A 149 19.47 -3.31 8.63
CA ALA A 149 20.50 -2.65 7.83
C ALA A 149 21.40 -1.69 8.63
N PHE A 150 20.84 -0.93 9.57
CA PHE A 150 21.54 0.16 10.26
C PHE A 150 21.73 -0.08 11.77
N GLY A 151 21.28 -1.22 12.29
CA GLY A 151 21.33 -1.56 13.71
C GLY A 151 20.14 -1.01 14.51
N GLU A 152 20.04 -1.42 15.77
CA GLU A 152 18.83 -1.21 16.58
C GLU A 152 18.49 0.26 16.84
N LYS A 153 19.48 1.08 17.19
CA LYS A 153 19.26 2.50 17.53
C LYS A 153 19.04 3.34 16.27
N TRP A 154 19.99 3.28 15.34
CA TRP A 154 19.96 4.10 14.13
C TRP A 154 18.87 3.67 13.16
N GLY A 155 18.65 2.36 12.99
CA GLY A 155 17.57 1.85 12.14
C GLY A 155 16.18 2.27 12.63
N LYS A 156 15.96 2.32 13.96
CA LYS A 156 14.71 2.85 14.54
C LYS A 156 14.55 4.34 14.22
N ILE A 157 15.55 5.17 14.51
CA ILE A 157 15.46 6.63 14.30
C ILE A 157 15.25 6.96 12.82
N LEU A 158 16.06 6.37 11.93
CA LEU A 158 16.04 6.65 10.49
C LEU A 158 14.77 6.17 9.80
N ALA A 159 14.10 5.13 10.31
CA ALA A 159 12.82 4.68 9.76
C ALA A 159 11.62 5.36 10.42
N LEU A 160 11.58 5.42 11.76
CA LEU A 160 10.39 5.82 12.49
C LEU A 160 10.09 7.31 12.31
N PHE A 161 11.09 8.18 12.40
CA PHE A 161 10.87 9.62 12.26
C PHE A 161 10.33 10.00 10.86
N PRO A 162 10.96 9.60 9.74
CA PRO A 162 10.41 9.92 8.41
C PRO A 162 9.09 9.22 8.11
N THR A 163 8.93 7.96 8.54
CA THR A 163 7.70 7.20 8.24
C THR A 163 6.50 7.77 9.00
N LEU A 164 6.65 8.14 10.27
CA LEU A 164 5.58 8.76 11.04
C LEU A 164 5.21 10.13 10.50
N TYR A 165 6.21 10.96 10.15
CA TYR A 165 5.97 12.27 9.56
C TYR A 165 5.22 12.14 8.23
N LEU A 166 5.69 11.25 7.34
CA LEU A 166 5.05 10.99 6.05
C LEU A 166 3.63 10.44 6.20
N ALA A 167 3.42 9.47 7.09
CA ALA A 167 2.11 8.87 7.33
C ALA A 167 1.12 9.87 7.94
N GLY A 168 1.55 10.62 8.96
CA GLY A 168 0.75 11.67 9.60
C GLY A 168 0.37 12.78 8.63
N GLY A 169 1.35 13.32 7.89
CA GLY A 169 1.10 14.34 6.87
C GLY A 169 0.15 13.86 5.77
N THR A 170 0.36 12.64 5.27
CA THR A 170 -0.52 12.03 4.26
C THR A 170 -1.95 11.87 4.79
N CYS A 171 -2.13 11.44 6.03
CA CYS A 171 -3.44 11.28 6.66
C CYS A 171 -4.18 12.62 6.73
N VAL A 172 -3.53 13.67 7.24
CA VAL A 172 -4.11 15.02 7.32
C VAL A 172 -4.51 15.54 5.94
N SER A 173 -3.62 15.41 4.95
CA SER A 173 -3.91 15.84 3.58
C SER A 173 -5.08 15.07 2.96
N LEU A 174 -5.16 13.75 3.17
CA LEU A 174 -6.28 12.94 2.67
C LEU A 174 -7.61 13.34 3.32
N ILE A 175 -7.61 13.63 4.63
CA ILE A 175 -8.82 14.12 5.31
C ILE A 175 -9.28 15.46 4.74
N MET A 176 -8.36 16.41 4.58
CA MET A 176 -8.67 17.72 4.02
C MET A 176 -9.18 17.62 2.58
N MET A 177 -8.47 16.89 1.71
CA MET A 177 -8.84 16.73 0.31
C MET A 177 -10.12 15.92 0.14
N GLY A 178 -10.27 14.83 0.90
CA GLY A 178 -11.45 13.97 0.87
C GLY A 178 -12.71 14.72 1.30
N GLY A 179 -12.67 15.42 2.43
CA GLY A 179 -13.82 16.21 2.89
C GLY A 179 -14.13 17.41 1.98
N ARG A 180 -13.12 18.12 1.45
CA ARG A 180 -13.35 19.18 0.44
C ARG A 180 -14.01 18.61 -0.82
N THR A 181 -13.56 17.45 -1.28
CA THR A 181 -14.11 16.81 -2.48
C THR A 181 -15.56 16.36 -2.25
N LEU A 182 -15.87 15.77 -1.09
CA LEU A 182 -17.23 15.42 -0.71
C LEU A 182 -18.16 16.64 -0.66
N LYS A 183 -17.67 17.75 -0.09
CA LYS A 183 -18.41 19.03 -0.07
C LYS A 183 -18.75 19.50 -1.49
N ILE A 184 -17.76 19.54 -2.38
CA ILE A 184 -17.95 19.97 -3.77
C ILE A 184 -18.91 19.02 -4.50
N PHE A 185 -18.73 17.71 -4.31
CA PHE A 185 -19.60 16.69 -4.90
C PHE A 185 -21.05 16.87 -4.44
N PHE A 186 -21.28 17.04 -3.14
CA PHE A 186 -22.59 17.28 -2.56
C PHE A 186 -23.24 18.51 -3.20
N HIS A 187 -22.57 19.66 -3.24
CA HIS A 187 -23.09 20.87 -3.87
C HIS A 187 -23.38 20.69 -5.36
N THR A 188 -22.55 19.92 -6.07
CA THR A 188 -22.72 19.66 -7.51
C THR A 188 -23.96 18.80 -7.78
N VAL A 189 -24.21 17.78 -6.97
CA VAL A 189 -25.36 16.87 -7.12
C VAL A 189 -26.67 17.48 -6.61
N CYS A 190 -26.62 18.19 -5.49
CA CYS A 190 -27.80 18.81 -4.87
C CYS A 190 -28.33 20.03 -5.64
N GLY A 191 -27.47 20.77 -6.37
CA GLY A 191 -27.87 21.98 -7.08
C GLY A 191 -28.61 22.98 -6.19
N THR A 192 -29.66 23.62 -6.71
CA THR A 192 -30.52 24.58 -5.98
C THR A 192 -31.61 23.91 -5.13
N THR A 193 -31.70 22.57 -5.15
CA THR A 193 -32.82 21.84 -4.54
C THR A 193 -32.63 21.51 -3.06
N CYS A 194 -31.39 21.58 -2.56
CA CYS A 194 -31.09 21.32 -1.16
C CYS A 194 -31.03 22.65 -0.40
N ASP A 195 -32.17 23.06 0.16
CA ASP A 195 -32.32 24.22 1.07
C ASP A 195 -31.88 23.86 2.51
N ALA A 196 -30.78 23.11 2.61
CA ALA A 196 -30.27 22.60 3.86
C ALA A 196 -29.05 23.43 4.27
N ASN A 197 -29.07 23.94 5.51
CA ASN A 197 -27.93 24.58 6.19
C ASN A 197 -26.64 23.85 5.81
N SER A 198 -25.87 24.44 4.87
CA SER A 198 -24.77 23.73 4.25
C SER A 198 -23.72 23.46 5.31
N LEU A 199 -23.39 22.18 5.53
CA LEU A 199 -22.32 21.79 6.44
C LEU A 199 -21.06 22.62 6.13
N SER A 200 -20.43 23.13 7.18
CA SER A 200 -19.13 23.77 7.13
C SER A 200 -18.08 22.81 6.57
N THR A 201 -16.98 23.37 6.08
CA THR A 201 -15.88 22.56 5.54
C THR A 201 -15.29 21.61 6.59
N ILE A 202 -15.29 22.00 7.87
CA ILE A 202 -14.79 21.16 8.98
C ILE A 202 -15.73 19.98 9.22
N GLU A 203 -17.04 20.19 9.18
CA GLU A 203 -18.02 19.10 9.31
C GLU A 203 -17.86 18.07 8.18
N TRP A 204 -17.59 18.51 6.94
CA TRP A 204 -17.27 17.60 5.85
C TRP A 204 -15.97 16.81 6.05
N TYR A 205 -14.98 17.37 6.76
CA TYR A 205 -13.78 16.62 7.15
C TYR A 205 -14.14 15.49 8.12
N ILE A 206 -15.03 15.76 9.09
CA ILE A 206 -15.51 14.76 10.04
C ILE A 206 -16.29 13.66 9.31
N VAL A 207 -17.17 14.02 8.37
CA VAL A 207 -17.91 13.05 7.52
C VAL A 207 -16.95 12.13 6.77
N PHE A 208 -15.89 12.69 6.17
CA PHE A 208 -14.86 11.89 5.50
C PHE A 208 -14.13 10.96 6.47
N VAL A 209 -13.76 11.44 7.67
CA VAL A 209 -13.12 10.62 8.72
C VAL A 209 -14.02 9.46 9.14
N CYS A 210 -15.31 9.71 9.39
CA CYS A 210 -16.25 8.64 9.73
C CYS A 210 -16.33 7.57 8.64
N SER A 211 -16.37 8.00 7.37
CA SER A 211 -16.36 7.09 6.21
C SER A 211 -15.07 6.27 6.15
N ALA A 212 -13.92 6.91 6.38
CA ALA A 212 -12.62 6.24 6.41
C ALA A 212 -12.48 5.25 7.58
N VAL A 213 -13.05 5.54 8.74
CA VAL A 213 -13.09 4.63 9.90
C VAL A 213 -13.90 3.38 9.59
N ILE A 214 -15.04 3.52 8.90
CA ILE A 214 -15.84 2.35 8.47
C ILE A 214 -15.03 1.49 7.48
N LEU A 215 -14.38 2.11 6.51
CA LEU A 215 -13.52 1.40 5.54
C LEU A 215 -12.30 0.75 6.20
N SER A 216 -11.76 1.33 7.29
CA SER A 216 -10.60 0.77 7.99
C SER A 216 -10.93 -0.48 8.81
N GLN A 217 -12.21 -0.80 9.00
CA GLN A 217 -12.62 -2.05 9.67
C GLN A 217 -12.46 -3.29 8.78
N LEU A 218 -12.03 -3.14 7.51
CA LEU A 218 -11.76 -4.28 6.63
C LEU A 218 -10.59 -5.12 7.17
N PRO A 219 -10.74 -6.46 7.28
CA PRO A 219 -9.91 -7.29 8.15
C PRO A 219 -8.51 -7.58 7.62
N ASN A 220 -8.22 -7.39 6.32
CA ASN A 220 -6.88 -7.63 5.77
C ASN A 220 -6.68 -6.95 4.41
N LEU A 221 -5.41 -6.88 3.96
CA LEU A 221 -5.05 -6.28 2.66
C LEU A 221 -5.73 -6.95 1.47
N ASN A 222 -5.96 -8.26 1.52
CA ASN A 222 -6.64 -8.97 0.43
C ASN A 222 -8.11 -8.56 0.31
N SER A 223 -8.78 -8.23 1.42
CA SER A 223 -10.11 -7.61 1.42
C SER A 223 -10.07 -6.18 0.86
N ILE A 224 -8.99 -5.44 1.15
CA ILE A 224 -8.76 -4.08 0.63
C ILE A 224 -8.38 -4.09 -0.86
N ALA A 225 -7.94 -5.20 -1.44
CA ALA A 225 -7.54 -5.28 -2.84
C ALA A 225 -8.65 -4.81 -3.80
N GLY A 226 -9.92 -5.11 -3.50
CA GLY A 226 -11.06 -4.61 -4.27
C GLY A 226 -11.21 -3.08 -4.20
N VAL A 227 -11.11 -2.51 -3.00
CA VAL A 227 -11.11 -1.05 -2.79
C VAL A 227 -9.92 -0.41 -3.51
N SER A 228 -8.75 -1.05 -3.44
CA SER A 228 -7.54 -0.61 -4.12
C SER A 228 -7.67 -0.66 -5.64
N LEU A 229 -8.39 -1.64 -6.19
CA LEU A 229 -8.68 -1.71 -7.62
C LEU A 229 -9.57 -0.54 -8.06
N ILE A 230 -10.65 -0.28 -7.32
CA ILE A 230 -11.53 0.87 -7.59
C ILE A 230 -10.74 2.18 -7.49
N GLY A 231 -9.91 2.31 -6.45
CA GLY A 231 -9.02 3.45 -6.26
C GLY A 231 -8.05 3.63 -7.43
N ALA A 232 -7.41 2.55 -7.90
CA ALA A 232 -6.51 2.58 -9.04
C ALA A 232 -7.22 2.98 -10.35
N ILE A 233 -8.39 2.39 -10.64
CA ILE A 233 -9.18 2.72 -11.85
C ILE A 233 -9.59 4.19 -11.81
N THR A 234 -10.15 4.64 -10.69
CA THR A 234 -10.57 6.03 -10.51
C THR A 234 -9.37 6.98 -10.64
N ALA A 235 -8.22 6.59 -10.08
CA ALA A 235 -7.01 7.37 -10.11
C ALA A 235 -6.46 7.60 -11.53
N VAL A 236 -6.36 6.51 -12.29
CA VAL A 236 -5.95 6.56 -13.70
C VAL A 236 -6.95 7.35 -14.52
N THR A 237 -8.25 7.14 -14.29
CA THR A 237 -9.32 7.81 -15.02
C THR A 237 -9.29 9.32 -14.80
N TYR A 238 -9.29 9.80 -13.54
CA TYR A 238 -9.26 11.24 -13.28
C TYR A 238 -7.97 11.85 -13.81
N CYS A 239 -6.82 11.20 -13.61
CA CYS A 239 -5.53 11.72 -14.08
C CYS A 239 -5.54 11.88 -15.61
N THR A 240 -6.02 10.85 -16.31
CA THR A 240 -6.16 10.86 -17.77
C THR A 240 -7.08 11.96 -18.25
N LEU A 241 -8.26 12.09 -17.64
CA LEU A 241 -9.21 13.15 -17.98
C LEU A 241 -8.62 14.54 -17.73
N THR A 242 -7.94 14.76 -16.60
CA THR A 242 -7.34 16.05 -16.25
C THR A 242 -6.35 16.51 -17.33
N TRP A 243 -5.39 15.67 -17.70
CA TRP A 243 -4.40 16.08 -18.70
C TRP A 243 -4.99 16.13 -20.11
N ALA A 244 -5.87 15.19 -20.47
CA ALA A 244 -6.48 15.17 -21.80
C ALA A 244 -7.39 16.38 -22.04
N LEU A 245 -8.19 16.77 -21.04
CA LEU A 245 -9.02 17.99 -21.12
C LEU A 245 -8.18 19.25 -21.16
N SER A 246 -7.09 19.30 -20.38
CA SER A 246 -6.17 20.45 -20.39
C SER A 246 -5.55 20.68 -21.77
N VAL A 247 -5.17 19.60 -22.48
CA VAL A 247 -4.54 19.70 -23.80
C VAL A 247 -5.56 19.87 -24.94
N SER A 248 -6.77 19.34 -24.80
CA SER A 248 -7.79 19.38 -25.87
C SER A 248 -8.60 20.67 -25.91
N LYS A 249 -8.66 21.43 -24.82
CA LYS A 249 -9.37 22.72 -24.78
C LYS A 249 -8.46 23.86 -25.27
N THR A 250 -9.08 24.92 -25.79
CA THR A 250 -8.38 26.12 -26.21
C THR A 250 -7.61 26.71 -25.04
N ARG A 251 -6.32 26.98 -25.25
CA ARG A 251 -5.46 27.56 -24.22
C ARG A 251 -5.95 28.97 -23.83
N PRO A 252 -5.87 29.34 -22.53
CA PRO A 252 -6.17 30.69 -22.10
C PRO A 252 -5.23 31.71 -22.76
N LEU A 253 -5.69 32.96 -22.87
CA LEU A 253 -4.87 34.06 -23.38
C LEU A 253 -3.82 34.46 -22.33
N GLY A 254 -2.61 34.80 -22.77
CA GLY A 254 -1.53 35.27 -21.88
C GLY A 254 -0.65 34.17 -21.26
N VAL A 255 -0.71 32.94 -21.78
CA VAL A 255 0.20 31.86 -21.38
C VAL A 255 1.64 32.21 -21.78
N SER A 256 2.53 32.24 -20.79
CA SER A 256 3.99 32.31 -20.95
C SER A 256 4.64 31.09 -20.31
N TYR A 257 5.79 30.70 -20.86
CA TYR A 257 6.65 29.62 -20.35
C TYR A 257 7.99 30.14 -19.83
N ASP A 258 8.11 31.46 -19.67
CA ASP A 258 9.23 32.03 -18.95
C ASP A 258 9.15 31.58 -17.49
N PRO A 259 10.23 31.02 -16.92
CA PRO A 259 10.24 30.59 -15.53
C PRO A 259 9.81 31.72 -14.60
N VAL A 260 8.85 31.43 -13.72
CA VAL A 260 8.35 32.40 -12.74
C VAL A 260 9.48 32.71 -11.76
N ARG A 261 9.87 33.99 -11.71
CA ARG A 261 10.91 34.49 -10.81
C ARG A 261 10.33 35.44 -9.79
N THR A 262 10.84 35.35 -8.58
CA THR A 262 10.64 36.33 -7.52
C THR A 262 11.66 37.46 -7.64
N THR A 263 11.40 38.57 -6.94
CA THR A 263 12.26 39.77 -6.95
C THR A 263 13.57 39.59 -6.21
N SER A 264 13.73 38.53 -5.40
CA SER A 264 14.94 38.29 -4.61
C SER A 264 15.60 36.95 -4.97
N ASP A 265 16.93 36.91 -4.92
CA ASP A 265 17.69 35.69 -5.21
C ASP A 265 17.36 34.55 -4.24
N ILE A 266 17.17 34.88 -2.96
CA ILE A 266 16.75 33.91 -1.93
C ILE A 266 15.35 33.37 -2.25
N GLY A 267 14.41 34.24 -2.67
CA GLY A 267 13.07 33.81 -3.08
C GLY A 267 13.10 32.86 -4.27
N ASN A 268 14.02 33.08 -5.22
CA ASN A 268 14.22 32.21 -6.37
C ASN A 268 14.75 30.83 -5.95
N ILE A 269 15.75 30.79 -5.07
CA ILE A 269 16.29 29.53 -4.53
C ILE A 269 15.19 28.76 -3.79
N CYS A 270 14.43 29.42 -2.91
CA CYS A 270 13.33 28.79 -2.19
C CYS A 270 12.24 28.26 -3.13
N SER A 271 11.94 28.99 -4.22
CA SER A 271 10.95 28.56 -5.22
C SER A 271 11.41 27.30 -5.95
N VAL A 272 12.70 27.22 -6.32
CA VAL A 272 13.30 26.02 -6.94
C VAL A 272 13.23 24.84 -5.98
N LEU A 273 13.61 25.03 -4.71
CA LEU A 273 13.52 23.98 -3.69
C LEU A 273 12.08 23.49 -3.48
N ASN A 274 11.11 24.42 -3.49
CA ASN A 274 9.69 24.06 -3.41
C ASN A 274 9.24 23.25 -4.63
N ALA A 275 9.64 23.64 -5.84
CA ALA A 275 9.32 22.91 -7.06
C ALA A 275 9.91 21.49 -7.08
N LEU A 276 11.17 21.33 -6.63
CA LEU A 276 11.79 20.02 -6.44
C LEU A 276 11.05 19.20 -5.37
N GLY A 277 10.62 19.85 -4.29
CA GLY A 277 9.79 19.27 -3.24
C GLY A 277 8.44 18.76 -3.77
N ILE A 278 7.77 19.52 -4.63
CA ILE A 278 6.52 19.12 -5.30
C ILE A 278 6.74 17.87 -6.15
N ILE A 279 7.81 17.84 -6.96
CA ILE A 279 8.15 16.67 -7.79
C ILE A 279 8.41 15.44 -6.90
N ALA A 280 9.20 15.59 -5.83
CA ALA A 280 9.46 14.51 -4.89
C ALA A 280 8.18 14.03 -4.19
N PHE A 281 7.30 14.96 -3.80
CA PHE A 281 6.03 14.68 -3.12
C PHE A 281 5.01 13.94 -4.00
N ALA A 282 5.11 14.07 -5.33
CA ALA A 282 4.26 13.33 -6.26
C ALA A 282 4.56 11.82 -6.27
N PHE A 283 5.77 11.40 -5.89
CA PHE A 283 6.16 9.99 -5.83
C PHE A 283 6.05 9.45 -4.40
N ARG A 284 5.31 8.34 -4.24
CA ARG A 284 5.03 7.72 -2.93
C ARG A 284 4.87 6.21 -3.05
N GLY A 285 4.66 5.56 -1.91
CA GLY A 285 4.31 4.13 -1.83
C GLY A 285 5.42 3.22 -1.33
N HIS A 286 6.66 3.71 -1.15
CA HIS A 286 7.77 2.89 -0.65
C HIS A 286 7.51 2.23 0.70
N ASN A 287 6.85 2.94 1.60
CA ASN A 287 6.53 2.45 2.93
C ASN A 287 5.54 1.27 2.91
N LEU A 288 4.75 1.12 1.85
CA LEU A 288 3.80 0.01 1.68
C LEU A 288 4.39 -1.18 0.90
N VAL A 289 5.45 -0.98 0.11
CA VAL A 289 5.93 -2.01 -0.82
C VAL A 289 6.34 -3.31 -0.12
N LEU A 290 7.03 -3.22 1.02
CA LEU A 290 7.40 -4.42 1.79
C LEU A 290 6.18 -5.14 2.40
N GLU A 291 5.12 -4.39 2.71
CA GLU A 291 3.89 -4.93 3.29
C GLU A 291 3.08 -5.66 2.20
N ILE A 292 2.96 -5.05 1.02
CA ILE A 292 2.34 -5.64 -0.16
C ILE A 292 3.09 -6.92 -0.55
N GLN A 293 4.42 -6.90 -0.60
CA GLN A 293 5.21 -8.10 -0.87
C GLN A 293 5.07 -9.14 0.24
N GLY A 294 4.88 -8.70 1.48
CA GLY A 294 4.60 -9.56 2.63
C GLY A 294 3.34 -10.42 2.47
N THR A 295 2.35 -9.98 1.70
CA THR A 295 1.13 -10.77 1.41
C THR A 295 1.35 -11.83 0.33
N MET A 296 2.50 -11.86 -0.33
CA MET A 296 2.76 -12.84 -1.37
C MET A 296 3.30 -14.16 -0.80
N PRO A 297 2.90 -15.30 -1.36
CA PRO A 297 3.57 -16.56 -1.07
C PRO A 297 5.03 -16.48 -1.54
N SER A 298 5.94 -17.04 -0.76
CA SER A 298 7.35 -17.21 -1.14
C SER A 298 7.85 -18.57 -0.70
N SER A 299 8.80 -19.07 -1.47
CA SER A 299 9.58 -20.26 -1.20
C SER A 299 10.98 -20.05 -1.78
N MET A 300 11.96 -20.85 -1.35
CA MET A 300 13.32 -20.80 -1.92
C MET A 300 13.36 -20.96 -3.45
N LYS A 301 12.39 -21.68 -4.03
CA LYS A 301 12.28 -21.89 -5.48
C LYS A 301 11.54 -20.75 -6.19
N ASN A 302 10.57 -20.14 -5.51
CA ASN A 302 9.72 -19.09 -6.06
C ASN A 302 9.70 -17.89 -5.08
N PRO A 303 10.69 -16.98 -5.15
CA PRO A 303 10.76 -15.84 -4.25
C PRO A 303 9.65 -14.83 -4.55
N SER A 304 9.15 -14.16 -3.50
CA SER A 304 8.09 -13.14 -3.64
C SER A 304 8.52 -11.93 -4.49
N SER A 305 9.82 -11.69 -4.62
CA SER A 305 10.39 -10.58 -5.39
C SER A 305 10.00 -10.62 -6.87
N VAL A 306 9.79 -11.82 -7.45
CA VAL A 306 9.42 -11.99 -8.86
C VAL A 306 8.00 -11.50 -9.15
N PRO A 307 6.93 -12.02 -8.52
CA PRO A 307 5.57 -11.51 -8.72
C PRO A 307 5.44 -10.05 -8.27
N MET A 308 6.12 -9.64 -7.21
CA MET A 308 6.13 -8.24 -6.75
C MET A 308 6.70 -7.30 -7.81
N TRP A 309 7.89 -7.62 -8.36
CA TRP A 309 8.52 -6.79 -9.38
C TRP A 309 7.72 -6.74 -10.69
N LYS A 310 7.03 -7.83 -11.05
CA LYS A 310 6.09 -7.82 -12.19
C LYS A 310 4.96 -6.82 -11.96
N GLY A 311 4.34 -6.83 -10.78
CA GLY A 311 3.29 -5.88 -10.42
C GLY A 311 3.79 -4.43 -10.45
N VAL A 312 4.94 -4.17 -9.81
CA VAL A 312 5.55 -2.82 -9.76
C VAL A 312 5.88 -2.30 -11.15
N LYS A 313 6.50 -3.09 -12.04
CA LYS A 313 6.79 -2.66 -13.41
C LYS A 313 5.53 -2.26 -14.18
N PHE A 314 4.46 -3.05 -14.06
CA PHE A 314 3.20 -2.75 -14.72
C PHE A 314 2.57 -1.47 -14.16
N SER A 315 2.50 -1.32 -12.83
CA SER A 315 1.98 -0.10 -12.20
C SER A 315 2.77 1.13 -12.56
N TYR A 316 4.10 1.06 -12.55
CA TYR A 316 4.94 2.21 -12.83
C TYR A 316 4.92 2.63 -14.29
N LEU A 317 4.67 1.70 -15.22
CA LEU A 317 4.35 2.05 -16.60
C LEU A 317 3.11 2.94 -16.68
N ILE A 318 2.03 2.54 -15.99
CA ILE A 318 0.78 3.30 -15.96
C ILE A 318 0.96 4.64 -15.20
N ILE A 319 1.70 4.65 -14.08
CA ILE A 319 2.03 5.87 -13.35
C ILE A 319 2.80 6.84 -14.25
N ALA A 320 3.75 6.35 -15.06
CA ALA A 320 4.44 7.21 -16.04
C ALA A 320 3.46 7.81 -17.06
N CYS A 321 2.55 6.98 -17.61
CA CYS A 321 1.49 7.44 -18.52
C CYS A 321 0.48 8.41 -17.87
N CYS A 322 0.46 8.49 -16.55
CA CYS A 322 -0.37 9.41 -15.79
C CYS A 322 0.39 10.71 -15.48
N LEU A 323 1.53 10.60 -14.78
CA LEU A 323 2.24 11.75 -14.21
C LEU A 323 2.98 12.58 -15.25
N PHE A 324 3.62 11.97 -16.25
CA PHE A 324 4.34 12.74 -17.27
C PHE A 324 3.40 13.57 -18.13
N PRO A 325 2.31 13.02 -18.70
CA PRO A 325 1.32 13.83 -19.42
C PRO A 325 0.64 14.86 -18.54
N MET A 326 0.40 14.56 -17.26
CA MET A 326 -0.14 15.53 -16.32
C MET A 326 0.79 16.73 -16.14
N ALA A 327 2.07 16.50 -15.87
CA ALA A 327 3.06 17.57 -15.72
C ALA A 327 3.24 18.38 -17.01
N ILE A 328 3.55 17.69 -18.12
CA ILE A 328 3.88 18.29 -19.41
C ILE A 328 2.65 18.93 -20.04
N GLY A 329 1.52 18.22 -20.10
CA GLY A 329 0.28 18.69 -20.70
C GLY A 329 -0.39 19.78 -19.88
N GLY A 330 -0.36 19.68 -18.55
CA GLY A 330 -0.84 20.74 -17.66
C GLY A 330 0.00 22.01 -17.79
N TYR A 331 1.34 21.88 -17.77
CA TYR A 331 2.20 23.04 -17.99
C TYR A 331 2.06 23.61 -19.40
N TRP A 332 1.93 22.76 -20.43
CA TRP A 332 1.65 23.20 -21.80
C TRP A 332 0.36 24.00 -21.90
N ALA A 333 -0.71 23.56 -21.23
CA ALA A 333 -2.01 24.20 -21.33
C ALA A 333 -2.04 25.57 -20.64
N TYR A 334 -1.41 25.69 -19.46
CA TYR A 334 -1.60 26.84 -18.58
C TYR A 334 -0.34 27.69 -18.34
N GLY A 335 0.87 27.16 -18.53
CA GLY A 335 2.14 27.87 -18.32
C GLY A 335 2.20 28.58 -16.96
N ASN A 336 2.56 29.86 -16.96
CA ASN A 336 2.58 30.73 -15.78
C ASN A 336 1.22 30.93 -15.08
N LEU A 337 0.10 30.53 -15.70
CA LEU A 337 -1.24 30.66 -15.11
C LEU A 337 -1.63 29.50 -14.20
N VAL A 338 -0.79 28.45 -14.11
CA VAL A 338 -0.97 27.40 -13.10
C VAL A 338 -0.87 28.05 -11.71
N SER A 339 -2.01 28.11 -11.02
CA SER A 339 -2.10 28.69 -9.68
C SER A 339 -1.90 27.62 -8.59
N PRO A 340 -1.27 27.97 -7.45
CA PRO A 340 -1.09 27.06 -6.30
C PRO A 340 -2.38 26.52 -5.69
#